data_AF-A0A0N4WPM0-F1
#
_entry.id   AF-A0A0N4WPM0-F1
#
_cell.length_a   1.000
_cell.length_b   1.000
_cell.length_c   1.000
_cell.angle_alpha   90.00
_cell.angle_beta   90.00
_cell.angle_gamma   90.00
#
_symmetry.space_group_name_H-M   'P 1'
#
loop_
_entity.id
_entity.type
_entity.pdbx_description
1 polymer ?
#
loop_
_entity_poly.entity_id
_entity_poly.type
_entity_poly.pdbx_seq_one_letter_code
_entity_poly.pdbx_strand_id
1 'polypeptide(L)'
;MFEDINKEYNPHLKWDDDLAAKAMVEAVPPHYRLLWNAGDYLTIRNDKMFTKKYVGPLEEKVRLILLNPFKKNADKLRQLPEGTTYGCNGFFDTETMPNDDFLYVACVYKTNN
;
A
#
# COMPACT_ATOMS: atom_id res chain seq x y z
N MET A 1 -3.01 3.60 11.07
CA MET A 1 -3.81 2.68 10.21
C MET A 1 -2.94 1.73 9.39
N PHE A 2 -2.23 2.18 8.35
CA PHE A 2 -1.40 1.28 7.52
C PHE A 2 -0.32 0.54 8.34
N GLU A 3 0.35 1.27 9.22
CA GLU A 3 1.31 0.71 10.17
C GLU A 3 0.67 -0.34 11.09
N ASP A 4 -0.52 -0.05 11.64
CA ASP A 4 -1.22 -0.94 12.57
C ASP A 4 -1.62 -2.26 11.91
N ILE A 5 -2.12 -2.21 10.67
CA ILE A 5 -2.47 -3.41 9.89
C ILE A 5 -1.23 -4.25 9.65
N ASN A 6 -0.10 -3.64 9.28
CA ASN A 6 1.09 -4.43 8.97
C ASN A 6 1.76 -5.02 10.24
N LYS A 7 1.69 -4.32 11.39
CA LYS A 7 2.17 -4.87 12.68
C LYS A 7 1.48 -6.17 13.08
N GLU A 8 0.22 -6.36 12.69
CA GLU A 8 -0.53 -7.62 12.92
C GLU A 8 0.12 -8.82 12.20
N TYR A 9 0.69 -8.59 11.01
CA TYR A 9 1.19 -9.66 10.13
C TYR A 9 2.71 -9.78 10.10
N ASN A 10 3.43 -8.66 10.30
CA ASN A 10 4.87 -8.54 10.10
C ASN A 10 5.52 -7.65 11.20
N PRO A 11 5.50 -8.08 12.47
CA PRO A 11 5.94 -7.25 13.61
C PRO A 11 7.45 -6.96 13.62
N HIS A 12 8.26 -7.69 12.85
CA HIS A 12 9.70 -7.49 12.71
C HIS A 12 10.07 -6.35 11.75
N LEU A 13 9.10 -5.84 10.97
CA LEU A 13 9.30 -4.73 10.05
C LEU A 13 9.10 -3.39 10.75
N LYS A 14 9.95 -2.40 10.43
CA LYS A 14 9.90 -1.07 11.05
C LYS A 14 9.26 -0.04 10.12
N TRP A 15 8.30 0.72 10.64
CA TRP A 15 7.67 1.81 9.88
C TRP A 15 8.65 2.96 9.59
N ASP A 16 8.50 3.57 8.42
CA ASP A 16 9.28 4.71 7.93
C ASP A 16 8.36 5.66 7.13
N ASP A 17 8.23 6.90 7.61
CA ASP A 17 7.34 7.91 7.01
C ASP A 17 7.82 8.37 5.62
N ASP A 18 9.13 8.37 5.36
CA ASP A 18 9.67 8.73 4.05
C ASP A 18 9.35 7.62 3.03
N LEU A 19 9.36 6.36 3.46
CA LEU A 19 8.87 5.25 2.64
C LEU A 19 7.36 5.32 2.44
N ALA A 20 6.58 5.82 3.39
CA ALA A 20 5.14 6.01 3.23
C ALA A 20 4.83 7.15 2.24
N ALA A 21 5.61 8.23 2.25
CA ALA A 21 5.52 9.28 1.23
C ALA A 21 5.86 8.74 -0.17
N LYS A 22 6.88 7.88 -0.29
CA LYS A 22 7.21 7.19 -1.55
C LYS A 22 6.10 6.24 -2.00
N ALA A 23 5.50 5.51 -1.07
CA ALA A 23 4.39 4.62 -1.36
C ALA A 23 3.19 5.37 -1.95
N MET A 24 2.97 6.63 -1.58
CA MET A 24 1.93 7.46 -2.21
C MET A 24 2.18 7.63 -3.71
N VAL A 25 3.41 7.97 -4.09
CA VAL A 25 3.81 8.11 -5.50
C VAL A 25 3.61 6.81 -6.27
N GLU A 26 3.94 5.68 -5.63
CA GLU A 26 3.79 4.35 -6.23
C GLU A 26 2.35 3.87 -6.35
N ALA A 27 1.46 4.36 -5.47
CA ALA A 27 0.04 4.05 -5.50
C ALA A 27 -0.68 4.75 -6.66
N VAL A 28 -0.19 5.90 -7.13
CA VAL A 28 -0.83 6.63 -8.24
C VAL A 28 -0.80 5.76 -9.52
N PRO A 29 -1.90 5.67 -10.28
CA PRO A 29 -1.93 4.92 -11.55
C PRO A 29 -0.80 5.29 -12.53
N PRO A 30 -0.32 4.34 -13.37
CA PRO A 30 0.89 4.51 -14.18
C PRO A 30 0.91 5.74 -15.09
N HIS A 31 -0.26 6.18 -15.57
CA HIS A 31 -0.39 7.35 -16.44
C HIS A 31 -0.10 8.69 -15.74
N TYR A 32 0.00 8.69 -14.40
CA TYR A 32 0.39 9.84 -13.58
C TYR A 32 1.74 9.64 -12.88
N ARG A 33 2.43 8.50 -13.07
CA ARG A 33 3.70 8.25 -12.39
C ARG A 33 4.83 9.01 -13.08
N LEU A 34 5.45 9.92 -12.36
CA LEU A 34 6.81 10.35 -12.66
C LEU A 34 7.73 9.14 -12.41
N LEU A 35 8.45 8.70 -13.44
CA LEU A 35 9.35 7.54 -13.40
C LEU A 35 10.38 7.70 -12.27
N TRP A 36 10.16 7.04 -11.14
CA TRP A 36 11.14 6.95 -10.06
C TRP A 36 11.90 5.62 -10.15
N ASN A 37 13.21 5.66 -9.88
CA ASN A 37 14.09 4.50 -9.98
C ASN A 37 13.69 3.42 -8.96
N ALA A 38 13.08 2.35 -9.46
CA ALA A 38 12.62 1.18 -8.71
C ALA A 38 13.74 0.24 -8.20
N GLY A 39 15.02 0.66 -8.28
CA GLY A 39 16.17 -0.25 -8.17
C GLY A 39 16.36 -0.90 -6.80
N ASP A 40 16.05 -0.19 -5.71
CA ASP A 40 16.45 -0.60 -4.37
C ASP A 40 15.29 -0.98 -3.45
N TYR A 41 14.07 -1.02 -3.97
CA TYR A 41 12.87 -1.22 -3.14
C TYR A 41 11.99 -2.35 -3.65
N LEU A 42 11.65 -3.28 -2.77
CA LEU A 42 10.52 -4.17 -3.01
C LEU A 42 9.24 -3.34 -2.91
N THR A 43 8.41 -3.36 -3.95
CA THR A 43 7.14 -2.61 -3.97
C THR A 43 5.97 -3.55 -4.23
N ILE A 44 4.95 -3.50 -3.38
CA ILE A 44 3.67 -4.22 -3.55
C ILE A 44 2.59 -3.18 -3.81
N ARG A 45 1.82 -3.35 -4.89
CA ARG A 45 0.72 -2.46 -5.27
C ARG A 45 -0.59 -3.25 -5.31
N ASN A 46 -1.70 -2.58 -5.01
CA ASN A 46 -3.03 -3.15 -5.18
C ASN A 46 -4.05 -2.03 -5.41
N ASP A 47 -5.22 -2.40 -5.91
CA ASP A 47 -6.34 -1.48 -6.13
C ASP A 47 -7.68 -2.18 -5.84
N LYS A 48 -8.70 -1.37 -5.60
CA LYS A 48 -10.07 -1.86 -5.46
C LYS A 48 -11.08 -0.78 -5.84
N MET A 49 -12.06 -1.22 -6.61
CA MET A 49 -13.25 -0.46 -6.94
C MET A 49 -14.31 -0.58 -5.84
N PHE A 50 -14.93 0.54 -5.50
CA PHE A 50 -16.08 0.63 -4.61
C PHE A 50 -17.20 1.37 -5.33
N THR A 51 -18.39 0.79 -5.34
CA THR A 51 -19.56 1.52 -5.86
C THR A 51 -19.82 2.75 -5.00
N LYS A 52 -20.21 3.89 -5.57
CA LYS A 52 -20.57 5.10 -4.80
C LYS A 52 -21.77 4.90 -3.86
N LYS A 53 -22.53 3.81 -4.03
CA LYS A 53 -23.60 3.38 -3.13
C LYS A 53 -23.09 2.79 -1.81
N TYR A 54 -21.84 2.34 -1.76
CA TYR A 54 -21.25 1.80 -0.55
C TYR A 54 -20.95 2.97 0.41
N VAL A 55 -21.65 2.97 1.55
CA VAL A 55 -21.50 3.98 2.61
C VAL A 55 -20.82 3.30 3.79
N GLY A 56 -19.50 3.25 3.76
CA GLY A 56 -18.66 2.75 4.85
C GLY A 56 -17.44 3.65 5.07
N PRO A 57 -16.82 3.62 6.26
CA PRO A 57 -15.65 4.45 6.55
C PRO A 57 -14.49 4.16 5.60
N LEU A 58 -13.69 5.19 5.28
CA LEU A 58 -12.49 5.04 4.43
C LEU A 58 -11.51 4.01 5.00
N GLU A 59 -11.38 3.94 6.31
CA GLU A 59 -10.53 2.95 6.99
C GLU A 59 -10.95 1.50 6.71
N GLU A 60 -12.26 1.22 6.69
CA GLU A 60 -12.76 -0.11 6.35
C GLU A 60 -12.46 -0.44 4.88
N LYS A 61 -12.67 0.53 3.98
CA LYS A 61 -12.31 0.40 2.57
C LYS A 61 -10.83 0.05 2.43
N VAL A 62 -9.93 0.80 3.07
CA VAL A 62 -8.48 0.59 3.02
C VAL A 62 -8.11 -0.80 3.57
N ARG A 63 -8.67 -1.20 4.71
CA ARG A 63 -8.42 -2.51 5.31
C ARG A 63 -8.75 -3.66 4.37
N LEU A 64 -9.90 -3.60 3.68
CA LEU A 64 -10.31 -4.61 2.70
C LEU A 64 -9.34 -4.77 1.53
N ILE A 65 -8.70 -3.68 1.10
CA ILE A 65 -7.74 -3.70 -0.01
C ILE A 65 -6.41 -4.27 0.41
N LEU A 66 -5.99 -3.99 1.64
CA LEU A 66 -4.69 -4.40 2.17
C LEU A 66 -4.68 -5.86 2.62
N LEU A 67 -5.79 -6.36 3.18
CA LEU A 67 -5.85 -7.72 3.73
C LEU A 67 -5.45 -8.80 2.71
N ASN A 68 -5.99 -8.73 1.49
CA ASN A 68 -5.71 -9.76 0.47
C ASN A 68 -4.25 -9.75 -0.01
N PRO A 69 -3.64 -8.60 -0.38
CA PRO A 69 -2.22 -8.51 -0.70
C PRO A 69 -1.32 -8.90 0.45
N PHE A 70 -1.59 -8.47 1.68
CA PHE A 70 -0.78 -8.88 2.83
C PHE A 70 -0.85 -10.39 3.02
N LYS A 71 -2.04 -11.00 2.92
CA LYS A 71 -2.18 -12.46 2.95
C LYS A 71 -1.42 -13.15 1.81
N LYS A 72 -1.55 -12.66 0.57
CA LYS A 72 -0.89 -13.23 -0.61
C LYS A 72 0.63 -13.09 -0.56
N ASN A 73 1.14 -12.03 0.07
CA ASN A 73 2.57 -11.76 0.18
C ASN A 73 3.13 -12.09 1.55
N ALA A 74 2.34 -12.66 2.47
CA ALA A 74 2.73 -12.85 3.87
C ALA A 74 4.04 -13.64 3.99
N ASP A 75 4.17 -14.75 3.25
CA ASP A 75 5.39 -15.56 3.31
C ASP A 75 6.61 -14.83 2.75
N LYS A 76 6.42 -14.00 1.70
CA LYS A 76 7.48 -13.16 1.16
C LYS A 76 7.90 -12.07 2.14
N LEU A 77 6.94 -11.43 2.81
CA LEU A 77 7.19 -10.37 3.79
C LEU A 77 7.83 -10.90 5.08
N ARG A 78 7.46 -12.12 5.50
CA ARG A 78 8.08 -12.82 6.62
C ARG A 78 9.54 -13.19 6.37
N GLN A 79 9.92 -13.42 5.12
CA GLN A 79 11.30 -13.71 4.74
C GLN A 79 12.20 -12.47 4.66
N LEU A 80 11.64 -11.26 4.77
CA LEU A 80 12.44 -10.05 4.77
C LEU A 80 13.34 -10.02 6.02
N PRO A 81 14.61 -9.59 5.87
CA PRO A 81 15.57 -9.57 6.97
C PRO A 81 15.11 -8.64 8.10
N GLU A 82 15.53 -8.97 9.32
CA GLU A 82 15.30 -8.12 10.48
C GLU A 82 15.89 -6.71 10.25
N GLY A 83 15.18 -5.69 10.72
CA GLY A 83 15.57 -4.29 10.48
C GLY A 83 15.15 -3.74 9.11
N THR A 84 14.46 -4.53 8.27
CA THR A 84 13.79 -4.02 7.07
C THR A 84 12.80 -2.92 7.45
N THR A 85 12.90 -1.79 6.75
CA THR A 85 11.98 -0.67 6.91
C THR A 85 10.91 -0.69 5.83
N TYR A 86 9.73 -0.19 6.13
CA TYR A 86 8.64 -0.13 5.18
C TYR A 86 7.76 1.10 5.38
N GLY A 87 7.04 1.48 4.33
CA GLY A 87 5.97 2.46 4.40
C GLY A 87 4.90 2.13 3.38
N CYS A 88 3.64 2.38 3.73
CA CYS A 88 2.49 2.13 2.86
C CYS A 88 1.61 3.38 2.78
N ASN A 89 0.98 3.59 1.63
CA ASN A 89 0.04 4.69 1.44
C ASN A 89 -0.93 4.40 0.29
N GLY A 90 -1.90 5.30 0.06
CA GLY A 90 -2.88 5.12 -0.99
C GLY A 90 -3.50 6.40 -1.53
N PHE A 91 -3.93 6.31 -2.78
CA PHE A 91 -4.60 7.36 -3.53
C PHE A 91 -6.07 6.99 -3.76
N PHE A 92 -6.98 7.87 -3.33
CA PHE A 92 -8.41 7.68 -3.49
C PHE A 92 -8.93 8.54 -4.64
N ASP A 93 -9.35 7.88 -5.72
CA ASP A 93 -9.93 8.49 -6.90
C ASP A 93 -11.45 8.40 -6.82
N THR A 94 -12.09 9.56 -6.69
CA THR A 94 -13.57 9.69 -6.64
C THR A 94 -14.13 10.47 -7.83
N GLU A 95 -13.24 11.00 -8.67
CA GLU A 95 -13.57 12.02 -9.67
C GLU A 95 -13.53 11.47 -11.09
N THR A 96 -12.64 10.51 -11.38
CA THR A 96 -12.46 10.03 -12.76
C THR A 96 -13.54 9.06 -13.22
N MET A 97 -14.27 8.43 -12.29
CA MET A 97 -15.30 7.42 -12.57
C MET A 97 -16.68 7.93 -12.12
N PRO A 98 -17.71 7.94 -12.99
CA PRO A 98 -19.02 8.52 -12.65
C PRO A 98 -19.73 7.81 -11.49
N ASN A 99 -19.67 6.48 -11.45
CA ASN A 99 -20.49 5.65 -10.53
C ASN A 99 -19.69 4.93 -9.45
N ASP A 100 -18.37 4.97 -9.55
CA ASP A 100 -17.46 4.18 -8.74
C ASP A 100 -16.34 5.06 -8.20
N ASP A 101 -15.85 4.71 -7.02
CA ASP A 101 -14.61 5.21 -6.46
C ASP A 101 -13.54 4.12 -6.59
N PHE A 102 -12.29 4.52 -6.81
CA PHE A 102 -11.15 3.62 -6.78
C PHE A 102 -10.20 4.01 -5.66
N LEU A 103 -9.74 3.02 -4.91
CA LEU A 103 -8.64 3.20 -3.98
C LEU A 103 -7.45 2.37 -4.47
N TYR A 104 -6.36 3.07 -4.75
CA TYR A 104 -5.07 2.49 -5.09
C TYR A 104 -4.17 2.54 -3.87
N VAL A 105 -3.41 1.49 -3.61
CA VAL A 105 -2.49 1.42 -2.47
C VAL A 105 -1.15 0.85 -2.91
N ALA A 106 -0.09 1.27 -2.23
CA ALA A 106 1.21 0.66 -2.35
C ALA A 106 1.89 0.53 -0.98
N CYS A 107 2.81 -0.42 -0.90
CA CYS A 107 3.76 -0.58 0.19
C CYS A 107 5.16 -0.72 -0.41
N VAL A 108 6.10 0.03 0.13
CA VAL A 108 7.51 0.06 -0.28
C VAL A 108 8.35 -0.47 0.88
N TYR A 109 9.25 -1.39 0.59
CA TYR A 109 10.11 -2.05 1.58
C TYR A 109 11.57 -1.82 1.19
N LYS A 110 12.37 -1.43 2.18
CA LYS A 110 13.82 -1.23 2.05
C LYS A 110 14.53 -2.19 2.99
N THR A 111 15.24 -3.15 2.41
CA THR A 111 16.13 -4.04 3.16
C THR A 111 17.43 -3.30 3.47
N ASN A 112 17.95 -3.46 4.68
CA ASN A 112 19.32 -3.05 4.96
C ASN A 112 20.22 -4.07 4.28
N ASN A 113 20.93 -3.67 3.23
CA ASN A 113 22.03 -4.46 2.66
C ASN A 113 23.20 -4.50 3.63
#